data_AF-C9LV00-F1
#
_entry.id   AF-C9LV00-F1
#
_cell.length_a   1.000
_cell.length_b   1.000
_cell.length_c   1.000
_cell.angle_alpha   90.00
_cell.angle_beta   90.00
_cell.angle_gamma   90.00
#
_symmetry.space_group_name_H-M   'P 1'
#
loop_
_entity.id
_entity.type
_entity.pdbx_description
1 polymer ?
#
loop_
_entity_poly.entity_id
_entity_poly.type
_entity_poly.pdbx_seq_one_letter_code
_entity_poly.pdbx_strand_id
1 'polypeptide(L)' 'MRAVYKYNPQDYEELLRDYMEEFYRAHEEKNDIGMIVAMHHLYSETKYAMKEGDISAGTREEMLTYFGGLIDG' A
#
# COMPACT_ATOMS: atom_id res chain seq x y z
N MET A 1 17.36 -9.23 3.82
CA MET A 1 16.15 -10.09 3.82
C MET A 1 15.13 -9.33 3.01
N ARG A 2 14.82 -9.72 1.76
CA ARG A 2 13.71 -9.08 1.05
C ARG A 2 12.44 -9.57 1.75
N ALA A 3 11.75 -8.69 2.47
CA ALA A 3 10.38 -8.99 2.86
C ALA A 3 9.63 -9.26 1.54
N VAL A 4 9.19 -10.49 1.35
CA VAL A 4 8.34 -10.84 0.20
C VAL A 4 6.95 -10.34 0.58
N TYR A 5 6.72 -9.04 0.36
CA TYR A 5 5.46 -8.40 0.67
C TYR A 5 4.31 -9.09 -0.09
N LYS A 6 3.11 -9.14 0.50
CA LYS A 6 1.94 -9.83 -0.08
C LYS A 6 1.56 -9.25 -1.44
N TYR A 7 1.68 -7.93 -1.59
CA TYR A 7 1.29 -7.21 -2.80
C TYR A 7 2.55 -6.73 -3.53
N ASN A 8 2.71 -7.16 -4.78
CA ASN A 8 3.79 -6.69 -5.64
C ASN A 8 3.38 -5.36 -6.27
N PRO A 9 4.11 -4.25 -6.07
CA PRO A 9 3.76 -2.95 -6.64
C PRO A 9 3.60 -2.98 -8.17
N GLN A 10 4.36 -3.84 -8.85
CA GLN A 10 4.38 -3.94 -10.31
C GLN A 10 3.09 -4.53 -10.90
N ASP A 11 2.19 -5.05 -10.07
CA ASP A 11 0.87 -5.55 -10.49
C ASP A 11 -0.19 -4.44 -10.55
N TYR A 12 0.18 -3.18 -10.25
CA TYR A 12 -0.73 -2.05 -10.11
C TYR A 12 -0.33 -0.85 -10.98
N GLU A 13 -1.31 0.03 -11.21
CA GLU A 13 -1.14 1.30 -11.92
C GLU A 13 -0.08 2.20 -11.26
N GLU A 14 0.50 3.09 -12.08
CA GLU A 14 1.69 3.90 -11.74
C GLU A 14 1.62 4.55 -10.35
N LEU A 15 0.54 5.28 -10.03
CA LEU A 15 0.43 5.95 -8.73
C LEU A 15 0.31 4.96 -7.55
N LEU A 16 -0.48 3.90 -7.71
CA LEU A 16 -0.65 2.91 -6.65
C LEU A 16 0.64 2.12 -6.42
N ARG A 17 1.33 1.75 -7.50
CA ARG A 17 2.68 1.16 -7.46
C ARG A 17 3.64 2.05 -6.69
N ASP A 18 3.74 3.32 -7.06
CA ASP A 18 4.70 4.24 -6.47
C ASP A 18 4.46 4.40 -4.95
N TYR A 19 3.20 4.53 -4.51
CA TYR A 19 2.87 4.61 -3.08
C TYR A 19 3.11 3.31 -2.31
N MET A 20 2.94 2.15 -2.95
CA MET A 20 3.31 0.87 -2.34
C MET A 20 4.83 0.78 -2.15
N GLU A 21 5.62 1.20 -3.13
CA GLU A 21 7.08 1.25 -3.02
C GLU A 21 7.55 2.25 -1.97
N GLU A 22 6.91 3.41 -1.86
CA GLU A 22 7.17 4.38 -0.79
C GLU A 22 6.88 3.81 0.59
N PHE A 23 5.76 3.10 0.75
CA PHE A 23 5.43 2.43 2.00
C PHE A 23 6.49 1.39 2.36
N TYR A 24 6.87 0.53 1.42
CA TYR A 24 7.87 -0.51 1.67
C TYR A 24 9.25 0.06 2.00
N ARG A 25 9.65 1.13 1.32
CA ARG A 25 10.88 1.85 1.67
C ARG A 25 10.82 2.40 3.09
N ALA A 26 9.71 3.07 3.45
CA ALA A 26 9.54 3.62 4.80
C ALA A 26 9.53 2.53 5.89
N HIS A 27 8.92 1.38 5.60
CA HIS A 27 8.91 0.21 6.50
C HIS A 27 10.32 -0.40 6.66
N GLU A 28 11.09 -0.53 5.59
CA GLU A 28 12.48 -1.00 5.67
C GLU A 28 13.39 -0.04 6.45
N GLU A 29 13.14 1.27 6.33
CA GLU A 29 13.84 2.34 7.05
C GLU A 29 13.38 2.51 8.50
N LYS A 30 12.33 1.80 8.94
CA LYS A 30 11.65 1.98 10.25
C LYS A 30 11.21 3.44 10.46
N ASN A 31 10.70 4.05 9.41
CA ASN A 31 10.22 5.43 9.41
C ASN A 31 8.70 5.46 9.55
N ASP A 32 8.23 5.47 10.80
CA ASP A 32 6.81 5.43 11.15
C ASP A 32 6.01 6.58 10.50
N ILE A 33 6.58 7.79 10.48
CA ILE A 33 5.94 8.96 9.85
C ILE A 33 5.80 8.73 8.34
N GLY A 34 6.86 8.22 7.70
CA GLY A 34 6.84 7.88 6.28
C GLY A 34 5.77 6.84 5.95
N MET A 35 5.62 5.82 6.79
CA MET A 35 4.59 4.79 6.63
C MET A 35 3.18 5.35 6.79
N ILE A 36 2.94 6.23 7.77
CA ILE A 36 1.64 6.87 7.97
C ILE A 36 1.26 7.75 6.76
N VAL A 37 2.23 8.49 6.20
CA VAL A 37 2.01 9.31 5.00
C VAL A 37 1.70 8.43 3.80
N ALA A 38 2.51 7.40 3.54
CA ALA A 38 2.29 6.48 2.44
C ALA A 38 0.93 5.75 2.58
N MET A 39 0.52 5.40 3.81
CA MET A 39 -0.78 4.79 4.08
C MET A 39 -1.96 5.70 3.69
N HIS A 40 -1.86 7.01 3.91
CA HIS A 40 -2.90 7.95 3.44
C HIS A 40 -2.97 8.01 1.91
N HIS A 41 -1.84 7.93 1.21
CA HIS A 41 -1.81 7.86 -0.25
C HIS A 41 -2.43 6.55 -0.75
N LEU A 42 -2.04 5.41 -0.18
CA LEU A 42 -2.63 4.09 -0.48
C LEU A 42 -4.15 4.10 -0.25
N TYR A 43 -4.64 4.70 0.82
CA TYR A 43 -6.07 4.83 1.07
C TYR A 43 -6.82 5.59 -0.01
N SER A 44 -6.20 6.65 -0.55
CA SER A 44 -6.77 7.49 -1.60
C SER A 44 -6.74 6.79 -2.96
N GLU A 45 -5.60 6.24 -3.36
CA GLU A 45 -5.46 5.57 -4.66
C GLU A 45 -6.26 4.28 -4.74
N THR A 46 -6.28 3.47 -3.68
CA THR A 46 -7.15 2.28 -3.67
C THR A 46 -8.64 2.65 -3.80
N LYS A 47 -9.04 3.85 -3.35
CA LYS A 47 -10.41 4.35 -3.57
C LYS A 47 -10.67 4.64 -5.05
N TYR A 48 -9.70 5.24 -5.74
CA TYR A 48 -9.80 5.55 -7.17
C TYR A 48 -9.75 4.27 -8.01
N ALA A 49 -8.78 3.40 -7.77
CA ALA A 49 -8.70 2.08 -8.42
C ALA A 49 -9.98 1.25 -8.23
N MET A 50 -10.60 1.32 -7.05
CA MET A 50 -11.89 0.67 -6.81
C MET A 50 -13.04 1.29 -7.62
N LYS A 51 -13.01 2.61 -7.82
CA LYS A 51 -14.04 3.34 -8.58
C LYS A 51 -13.93 3.08 -10.09
N GLU A 52 -12.71 3.01 -10.61
CA GLU A 52 -12.43 2.70 -12.01
C GLU A 52 -12.60 1.20 -12.33
N GLY A 53 -12.65 0.36 -11.29
CA GLY A 53 -12.89 -1.09 -11.41
C GLY A 53 -11.63 -1.94 -11.49
N ASP A 54 -10.45 -1.33 -11.30
CA ASP A 54 -9.14 -1.99 -11.32
C ASP A 54 -8.97 -2.94 -10.13
N ILE A 55 -9.58 -2.61 -8.99
CA ILE A 55 -9.63 -3.49 -7.81
C ILE A 55 -11.05 -3.62 -7.27
N SER A 56 -11.34 -4.76 -6.64
CA SER A 56 -12.60 -4.95 -5.93
C SER A 56 -12.61 -4.24 -4.58
N ALA A 57 -13.80 -3.99 -4.03
CA ALA A 57 -13.93 -3.47 -2.67
C ALA A 57 -13.28 -4.40 -1.62
N GLY A 58 -13.37 -5.73 -1.80
CA GLY A 58 -12.71 -6.70 -0.92
C GLY A 58 -11.19 -6.65 -1.03
N THR A 59 -10.66 -6.51 -2.26
CA THR A 59 -9.21 -6.32 -2.49
C THR A 59 -8.70 -5.07 -1.78
N ARG A 60 -9.45 -3.96 -1.86
CA ARG A 60 -9.11 -2.73 -1.15
C ARG A 60 -9.06 -2.92 0.35
N GLU A 61 -10.07 -3.54 0.94
CA GLU A 61 -10.11 -3.80 2.39
C GLU A 61 -8.91 -4.66 2.82
N GLU A 62 -8.63 -5.74 2.10
CA GLU A 62 -7.48 -6.60 2.38
C GLU A 62 -6.14 -5.86 2.25
N MET A 63 -6.00 -4.94 1.29
CA MET A 63 -4.80 -4.11 1.15
C MET A 63 -4.64 -3.21 2.38
N LEU A 64 -5.69 -2.49 2.77
CA LEU A 64 -5.63 -1.56 3.91
C LEU A 64 -5.34 -2.29 5.22
N THR A 65 -5.94 -3.46 5.45
CA THR A 65 -5.64 -4.28 6.63
C THR A 65 -4.18 -4.76 6.62
N TYR A 66 -3.67 -5.19 5.47
CA TYR A 66 -2.28 -5.65 5.35
C TYR A 66 -1.27 -4.52 5.63
N PHE A 67 -1.42 -3.38 4.95
CA PHE A 67 -0.51 -2.24 5.13
C PHE A 67 -0.65 -1.64 6.54
N GLY A 68 -1.85 -1.57 7.10
CA GLY A 68 -2.06 -1.15 8.48
C GLY A 68 -1.35 -2.07 9.49
N GLY A 69 -1.43 -3.39 9.29
CA GLY A 69 -0.76 -4.36 10.15
C GLY A 69 0.78 -4.28 10.10
N LEU A 70 1.36 -3.72 9.03
CA LEU A 70 2.79 -3.43 8.96
C LEU A 70 3.19 -2.20 9.77
N ILE A 71 2.25 -1.29 10.07
CA ILE A 71 2.50 -0.12 10.94
C ILE A 71 2.49 -0.53 12.41
N ASP A 72 1.61 -1.46 12.79
CA ASP A 72 1.43 -1.88 14.19
C ASP A 72 2.45 -2.94 14.66
N GLY A 73 3.27 -3.50 13.77
CA GLY A 73 4.19 -4.62 14.03
C GLY A 73 5.61 -4.20 14.36
#